data_AF-A0A382PUG1-F1
#
_entry.id   AF-A0A382PUG1-F1
#
_cell.length_a   1.000
_cell.length_b   1.000
_cell.length_c   1.000
_cell.angle_alpha   90.00
_cell.angle_beta   90.00
_cell.angle_gamma   90.00
#
_symmetry.space_group_name_H-M   'P 1'
#
loop_
_entity.id
_entity.type
_entity.pdbx_description
1 polymer ?
#
loop_
_entity_poly.entity_id
_entity_poly.type
_entity_poly.pdbx_seq_one_letter_code
_entity_poly.pdbx_strand_id
1 'polypeptide(L)'
;YSVISPEGCATILWRDPKKTLEASTAMKLSSKDLLGLQIIDEVIPEPTGGAHRDRDLILDNVRNSIKKNLETFENMNKDEILMQRKDKFLSIGRSKGFTSYSVFSDNLSMKVSLLNKIKNKLDNNKKYVLLLIGIFVLALATYLL
;
A
#
# COMPACT_ATOMS: atom_id res chain seq x y z
N TYR A 1 15.97 0.99 6.49
CA TYR A 1 15.07 -0.07 6.98
C TYR A 1 15.63 -1.39 6.49
N SER A 2 15.86 -2.36 7.38
CA SER A 2 16.47 -3.64 7.02
C SER A 2 16.06 -4.74 8.00
N VAL A 3 16.08 -6.00 7.55
CA VAL A 3 15.85 -7.19 8.41
C VAL A 3 17.10 -7.55 9.23
N ILE A 4 18.29 -7.22 8.73
CA ILE A 4 19.59 -7.44 9.38
C ILE A 4 20.52 -6.26 9.08
N SER A 5 21.55 -6.01 9.89
CA SER A 5 22.56 -5.01 9.52
C SER A 5 23.40 -5.47 8.31
N PRO A 6 23.90 -4.55 7.48
CA PRO A 6 24.80 -4.89 6.37
C PRO A 6 26.06 -5.65 6.81
N GLU A 7 26.61 -5.33 7.98
CA GLU A 7 27.78 -5.99 8.56
C GLU A 7 27.49 -7.45 8.93
N GLY A 8 26.31 -7.70 9.51
CA GLY A 8 25.84 -9.05 9.81
C GLY A 8 25.62 -9.87 8.55
N CYS A 9 24.99 -9.25 7.54
CA CYS A 9 24.79 -9.87 6.22
C CYS A 9 26.11 -10.24 5.54
N ALA A 10 27.09 -9.33 5.54
CA ALA A 10 28.42 -9.56 4.99
C ALA A 10 29.15 -10.71 5.69
N THR A 11 29.07 -10.77 7.02
CA THR A 11 29.70 -11.85 7.80
C THR A 11 29.04 -13.20 7.56
N ILE A 12 27.71 -13.26 7.45
CA ILE A 12 26.98 -14.53 7.28
C ILE A 12 27.09 -15.05 5.85
N LEU A 13 26.83 -14.21 4.85
CA LEU A 13 26.74 -14.64 3.45
C LEU A 13 28.11 -14.66 2.76
N TRP A 14 28.97 -13.68 3.05
CA TRP A 14 30.29 -13.56 2.43
C TRP A 14 31.44 -14.05 3.31
N ARG A 15 31.20 -14.34 4.59
CA ARG A 15 32.25 -14.68 5.58
C ARG A 15 33.35 -13.61 5.69
N ASP A 16 33.02 -12.37 5.33
CA ASP A 16 33.96 -11.26 5.37
C ASP A 16 33.24 -9.96 5.77
N PRO A 17 33.51 -9.40 6.96
CA PRO A 17 32.88 -8.16 7.41
C PRO A 17 33.27 -6.94 6.55
N LYS A 18 34.37 -7.00 5.77
CA LYS A 18 34.77 -5.90 4.88
C LYS A 18 33.82 -5.73 3.69
N LYS A 19 33.01 -6.74 3.37
CA LYS A 19 32.02 -6.73 2.28
C LYS A 19 30.70 -6.04 2.66
N THR A 20 30.70 -5.21 3.70
CA THR A 20 29.53 -4.46 4.18
C THR A 20 28.89 -3.58 3.10
N LEU A 21 29.69 -2.89 2.26
CA LEU A 21 29.15 -2.04 1.19
C LEU A 21 28.41 -2.84 0.11
N GLU A 22 29.00 -3.98 -0.28
CA GLU A 22 28.41 -4.91 -1.25
C GLU A 22 27.10 -5.50 -0.70
N ALA A 23 27.11 -5.92 0.57
CA ALA A 23 25.93 -6.39 1.27
C ALA A 23 24.84 -5.32 1.34
N SER A 24 25.17 -4.09 1.75
CA SER A 24 24.22 -2.97 1.80
C SER A 24 23.57 -2.69 0.44
N THR A 25 24.36 -2.77 -0.63
CA THR A 25 23.88 -2.56 -2.01
C THR A 25 22.95 -3.70 -2.44
N ALA A 26 23.36 -4.96 -2.21
CA ALA A 26 22.56 -6.14 -2.54
C ALA A 26 21.23 -6.17 -1.77
N MET A 27 21.22 -5.68 -0.54
CA MET A 27 20.06 -5.63 0.33
C MET A 27 19.07 -4.51 -0.02
N LYS A 28 19.42 -3.57 -0.92
CA LYS A 28 18.51 -2.52 -1.40
C LYS A 28 17.91 -1.66 -0.28
N LEU A 29 18.77 -1.11 0.57
CA LEU A 29 18.37 -0.45 1.81
C LEU A 29 17.91 1.00 1.67
N SER A 30 18.05 1.59 0.47
CA SER A 30 17.71 3.00 0.25
C SER A 30 16.21 3.21 0.22
N SER A 31 15.76 4.42 0.60
CA SER A 31 14.34 4.79 0.53
C SER A 31 13.77 4.64 -0.88
N LYS A 32 14.58 4.95 -1.91
CA LYS A 32 14.20 4.78 -3.33
C LYS A 32 13.96 3.31 -3.68
N ASP A 33 14.83 2.41 -3.22
CA ASP A 33 14.66 0.98 -3.46
C ASP A 33 13.39 0.45 -2.78
N LEU A 34 13.18 0.81 -1.52
CA LEU A 34 12.02 0.38 -0.74
C LEU A 34 10.71 0.90 -1.34
N LEU A 35 10.71 2.13 -1.88
CA LEU A 35 9.58 2.67 -2.64
C LEU A 35 9.35 1.87 -3.95
N GLY A 36 10.43 1.56 -4.68
CA GLY A 36 10.36 0.76 -5.90
C GLY A 36 9.81 -0.66 -5.68
N LEU A 37 10.11 -1.24 -4.50
CA LEU A 37 9.62 -2.52 -4.01
C LEU A 37 8.22 -2.45 -3.36
N GLN A 38 7.60 -1.25 -3.29
CA GLN A 38 6.28 -1.03 -2.69
C GLN A 38 6.20 -1.42 -1.20
N ILE A 39 7.30 -1.29 -0.46
CA ILE A 39 7.35 -1.52 0.99
C ILE A 39 6.91 -0.26 1.75
N ILE A 40 7.26 0.92 1.23
CA ILE A 40 6.88 2.23 1.78
C ILE A 40 6.00 2.98 0.76
N ASP A 41 5.19 3.94 1.24
CA ASP A 41 4.24 4.66 0.38
C ASP A 41 4.84 5.94 -0.22
N GLU A 42 5.73 6.61 0.51
CA GLU A 42 6.40 7.81 0.02
C GLU A 42 7.76 8.02 0.68
N VAL A 43 8.57 8.89 0.09
CA VAL A 43 9.87 9.32 0.61
C VAL A 43 9.77 10.81 0.94
N ILE A 44 10.03 11.16 2.19
CA ILE A 44 10.01 12.56 2.64
C ILE A 44 11.33 13.22 2.22
N PRO A 45 11.29 14.35 1.48
CA PRO A 45 12.50 15.00 1.02
C PRO A 45 13.25 15.67 2.18
N GLU A 46 14.56 15.44 2.22
CA GLU A 46 15.46 16.09 3.17
C GLU A 46 16.01 17.40 2.59
N PRO A 47 16.38 18.36 3.46
CA PRO A 47 17.16 19.54 3.09
C PRO A 47 18.47 19.15 2.40
N THR A 48 19.03 20.09 1.63
CA THR A 48 20.34 19.87 0.99
C THR A 48 21.41 19.58 2.05
N GLY A 49 22.09 18.45 1.93
CA GLY A 49 23.09 17.98 2.89
C GLY A 49 22.53 17.23 4.11
N GLY A 50 21.23 16.95 4.15
CA GLY A 50 20.59 16.04 5.11
C GLY A 50 19.69 16.73 6.13
N ALA A 51 18.81 15.95 6.77
CA ALA A 51 17.81 16.39 7.73
C ALA A 51 18.36 17.22 8.91
N HIS A 52 19.59 16.92 9.34
CA HIS A 52 20.24 17.61 10.46
C HIS A 52 20.66 19.06 10.12
N ARG A 53 20.68 19.45 8.84
CA ARG A 53 21.14 20.78 8.42
C ARG A 53 20.07 21.85 8.50
N ASP A 54 18.81 21.46 8.38
CA ASP A 54 17.66 22.36 8.49
C ASP A 54 16.51 21.60 9.14
N ARG A 55 16.47 21.69 10.47
CA ARG A 55 15.52 20.99 11.31
C ARG A 55 14.08 21.46 11.03
N ASP A 56 13.90 22.76 10.83
CA ASP A 56 12.56 23.32 10.73
C ASP A 56 11.92 22.93 9.39
N LEU A 57 12.69 22.96 8.29
CA LEU A 57 12.23 22.47 6.99
C LEU A 57 11.86 20.97 7.00
N ILE A 58 12.69 20.10 7.61
CA ILE A 58 12.37 18.66 7.65
C ILE A 58 11.14 18.39 8.51
N LEU A 59 10.96 19.11 9.62
CA LEU A 59 9.78 18.95 10.48
C LEU A 59 8.50 19.35 9.74
N ASP A 60 8.53 20.42 8.95
CA ASP A 60 7.38 20.83 8.13
C ASP A 60 7.08 19.82 7.02
N ASN A 61 8.11 19.28 6.35
CA ASN A 61 7.93 18.21 5.37
C ASN A 61 7.29 16.96 6.00
N VAL A 62 7.73 16.55 7.18
CA VAL A 62 7.15 15.43 7.93
C VAL A 62 5.72 15.72 8.35
N ARG A 63 5.43 16.91 8.87
CA ARG A 63 4.06 17.34 9.24
C ARG A 63 3.11 17.22 8.05
N ASN A 64 3.51 17.75 6.90
CA ASN A 64 2.70 17.75 5.68
C ASN A 64 2.46 16.32 5.17
N SER A 65 3.50 15.47 5.21
CA SER A 65 3.40 14.05 4.87
C SER A 65 2.40 13.33 5.79
N ILE A 66 2.51 13.47 7.11
CA ILE A 66 1.58 12.83 8.06
C ILE A 66 0.15 13.29 7.81
N LYS A 67 -0.07 14.61 7.66
CA LYS A 67 -1.39 15.19 7.39
C LYS A 67 -2.03 14.58 6.14
N LYS A 68 -1.32 14.60 5.01
CA LYS A 68 -1.77 14.03 3.74
C LYS A 68 -2.12 12.54 3.84
N ASN A 69 -1.29 11.76 4.55
CA ASN A 69 -1.57 10.32 4.72
C ASN A 69 -2.78 10.08 5.63
N LEU A 70 -3.00 10.92 6.65
CA LEU A 70 -4.19 10.83 7.50
C LEU A 70 -5.47 11.21 6.75
N GLU A 71 -5.44 12.25 5.92
CA GLU A 71 -6.56 12.66 5.06
C GLU A 71 -7.06 11.52 4.15
N THR A 72 -6.16 10.61 3.76
CA THR A 72 -6.52 9.42 2.96
C THR A 72 -7.51 8.50 3.69
N PHE A 73 -7.51 8.49 5.02
CA PHE A 73 -8.37 7.64 5.83
C PHE A 73 -9.65 8.35 6.33
N GLU A 74 -9.79 9.67 6.17
CA GLU A 74 -10.93 10.44 6.71
C GLU A 74 -12.29 9.93 6.21
N ASN A 75 -12.35 9.46 4.96
CA ASN A 75 -13.58 8.97 4.34
C ASN A 75 -13.73 7.44 4.40
N MET A 76 -12.90 6.75 5.18
CA MET A 76 -12.94 5.30 5.32
C MET A 76 -13.54 4.89 6.67
N ASN A 77 -14.41 3.88 6.65
CA ASN A 77 -14.86 3.25 7.87
C ASN A 77 -13.79 2.26 8.42
N LYS A 78 -13.98 1.82 9.66
CA LYS A 78 -13.06 0.92 10.36
C LYS A 78 -12.71 -0.35 9.56
N ASP A 79 -13.71 -0.96 8.92
CA ASP A 79 -13.53 -2.22 8.19
C ASP A 79 -12.76 -1.99 6.88
N GLU A 80 -12.98 -0.85 6.22
CA GLU A 80 -12.22 -0.43 5.05
C GLU A 80 -10.74 -0.19 5.40
N ILE A 81 -10.45 0.50 6.50
CA ILE A 81 -9.07 0.73 6.97
C ILE A 81 -8.37 -0.60 7.28
N LEU A 82 -9.07 -1.53 7.95
CA LEU A 82 -8.53 -2.85 8.28
C LEU A 82 -8.25 -3.66 7.01
N MET A 83 -9.17 -3.63 6.04
CA MET A 83 -8.99 -4.30 4.76
C MET A 83 -7.81 -3.72 3.98
N GLN A 84 -7.71 -2.39 3.88
CA GLN A 84 -6.61 -1.73 3.18
C GLN A 84 -5.25 -2.09 3.79
N ARG A 85 -5.16 -2.10 5.13
CA ARG A 85 -3.95 -2.54 5.84
C ARG A 85 -3.58 -3.98 5.49
N LYS A 86 -4.56 -4.87 5.54
CA LYS A 86 -4.38 -6.28 5.21
C LYS A 86 -3.90 -6.46 3.77
N ASP A 87 -4.57 -5.81 2.83
CA ASP A 87 -4.22 -5.88 1.40
C ASP A 87 -2.81 -5.36 1.15
N LYS A 88 -2.42 -4.26 1.80
CA LYS A 88 -1.05 -3.74 1.75
C LYS A 88 -0.03 -4.79 2.18
N PHE A 89 -0.17 -5.36 3.38
CA PHE A 89 0.77 -6.37 3.86
C PHE A 89 0.80 -7.64 3.01
N LEU A 90 -0.36 -8.09 2.50
CA LEU A 90 -0.44 -9.24 1.61
C LEU A 90 0.19 -8.96 0.24
N SER A 91 0.19 -7.72 -0.23
CA SER A 91 0.78 -7.33 -1.52
C SER A 91 2.31 -7.29 -1.50
N ILE A 92 2.92 -7.03 -0.33
CA ILE A 92 4.37 -6.95 -0.17
C ILE A 92 5.00 -8.29 -0.61
N GLY A 93 5.96 -8.21 -1.53
CA GLY A 93 6.67 -9.37 -2.05
C GLY A 93 5.94 -10.17 -3.15
N ARG A 94 4.69 -9.85 -3.47
CA ARG A 94 3.92 -10.57 -4.52
C ARG A 94 3.99 -9.96 -5.91
N SER A 95 4.09 -8.64 -6.01
CA SER A 95 4.04 -7.92 -7.29
C SER A 95 5.39 -7.85 -8.02
N LYS A 96 6.51 -7.84 -7.27
CA LYS A 96 7.88 -7.62 -7.78
C LYS A 96 8.94 -8.51 -7.11
N GLY A 97 8.53 -9.67 -6.59
CA GLY A 97 9.47 -10.67 -6.06
C GLY A 97 10.34 -11.25 -7.18
N PHE A 98 11.61 -11.55 -6.88
CA PHE A 98 12.64 -12.12 -7.77
C PHE A 98 12.32 -13.52 -8.31
N THR A 99 11.04 -13.92 -8.34
CA THR A 99 10.59 -15.25 -8.74
C THR A 99 10.04 -15.20 -10.17
N SER A 100 10.87 -15.59 -11.13
CA SER A 100 10.43 -15.96 -12.49
C SER A 100 9.71 -17.31 -12.53
N TYR A 101 9.20 -17.82 -11.40
CA TYR A 101 8.51 -19.10 -11.34
C TYR A 101 7.00 -18.87 -11.16
N SER A 102 6.30 -19.03 -12.28
CA SER A 102 4.84 -19.09 -12.36
C SER A 102 4.34 -20.34 -11.66
N VAL A 103 4.07 -20.28 -10.35
CA VAL A 103 3.11 -21.18 -9.71
C VAL A 103 1.91 -20.34 -9.33
N PHE A 104 0.97 -20.34 -10.26
CA PHE A 104 -0.40 -19.92 -10.10
C PHE A 104 -1.05 -20.82 -9.03
N SER A 105 -0.98 -20.44 -7.75
CA SER A 105 -1.90 -20.95 -6.73
C SER A 105 -3.01 -19.91 -6.55
N ASP A 106 -4.00 -20.06 -7.41
CA ASP A 106 -5.13 -19.16 -7.61
C ASP A 106 -6.15 -19.21 -6.46
N ASN A 107 -5.70 -19.44 -5.21
CA ASN A 107 -6.59 -19.70 -4.06
C ASN A 107 -6.19 -19.02 -2.74
N LEU A 108 -5.20 -18.12 -2.74
CA LEU A 108 -4.86 -17.29 -1.56
C LEU A 108 -5.09 -15.79 -1.77
N SER A 109 -5.69 -15.42 -2.91
CA SER A 109 -6.27 -14.09 -3.12
C SER A 109 -7.68 -14.08 -2.56
N MET A 110 -7.87 -13.32 -1.48
CA MET A 110 -9.17 -13.16 -0.87
C MET A 110 -10.13 -12.47 -1.87
N LYS A 111 -11.07 -13.23 -2.46
CA LYS A 111 -12.16 -12.77 -3.36
C LYS A 111 -13.04 -11.66 -2.79
N VAL A 112 -12.80 -11.24 -1.54
CA VAL A 112 -13.57 -10.24 -0.80
C VAL A 112 -13.34 -8.83 -1.33
N SER A 113 -12.20 -8.49 -1.96
CA SER A 113 -11.92 -7.11 -2.37
C SER A 113 -12.77 -6.63 -3.55
N LEU A 114 -13.07 -7.47 -4.55
CA LEU A 114 -13.99 -7.13 -5.63
C LEU A 114 -15.45 -7.04 -5.14
N LEU A 115 -15.88 -8.00 -4.33
CA LEU A 115 -17.25 -8.02 -3.80
C LEU A 115 -17.50 -6.89 -2.79
N ASN A 116 -16.55 -6.56 -1.93
CA ASN A 116 -16.68 -5.42 -1.01
C ASN A 116 -16.58 -4.09 -1.73
N LYS A 117 -15.76 -3.96 -2.79
CA LYS A 117 -15.71 -2.73 -3.59
C LYS A 117 -17.02 -2.51 -4.37
N ILE A 118 -17.64 -3.60 -4.85
CA ILE A 118 -18.98 -3.57 -5.46
C ILE A 118 -20.04 -3.26 -4.40
N LYS A 119 -19.99 -3.92 -3.24
CA LYS A 119 -20.93 -3.71 -2.13
C LYS A 119 -20.87 -2.30 -1.56
N ASN A 120 -19.68 -1.73 -1.34
CA ASN A 120 -19.52 -0.36 -0.84
C ASN A 120 -19.91 0.69 -1.90
N LYS A 121 -19.66 0.43 -3.19
CA LYS A 121 -20.24 1.27 -4.27
C LYS A 121 -21.77 1.18 -4.29
N LEU A 122 -22.35 0.02 -3.98
CA LEU A 122 -23.80 -0.18 -3.91
C LEU A 122 -24.42 0.46 -2.66
N ASP A 123 -23.75 0.42 -1.50
CA ASP A 123 -24.20 1.02 -0.24
C ASP A 123 -24.00 2.56 -0.23
N ASN A 124 -22.95 3.11 -0.84
CA ASN A 124 -22.79 4.58 -0.94
C ASN A 124 -23.81 5.22 -1.90
N ASN A 125 -24.30 4.47 -2.90
CA ASN A 125 -25.33 4.94 -3.83
C ASN A 125 -26.72 4.35 -3.54
N LYS A 126 -26.98 3.84 -2.32
CA LYS A 126 -28.22 3.16 -1.95
C LYS A 126 -29.48 3.95 -2.29
N LYS A 127 -29.44 5.28 -2.12
CA LYS A 127 -30.55 6.20 -2.48
C LYS A 127 -30.84 6.21 -3.99
N TYR A 128 -29.81 6.26 -4.84
CA TYR A 128 -29.96 6.22 -6.30
C TYR A 128 -30.42 4.84 -6.80
N VAL A 129 -29.93 3.77 -6.17
CA VAL A 129 -30.36 2.38 -6.48
C VAL A 129 -31.83 2.18 -6.12
N LEU A 130 -32.29 2.66 -4.95
CA LEU A 130 -33.71 2.65 -4.57
C LEU A 130 -34.58 3.45 -5.55
N LEU A 131 -34.11 4.62 -6.01
CA LEU A 131 -34.80 5.42 -7.03
C LEU A 131 -34.93 4.68 -8.36
N LEU A 132 -33.85 4.04 -8.83
CA LEU A 132 -33.86 3.24 -10.06
C LEU A 132 -34.79 2.02 -9.98
N ILE A 133 -34.80 1.33 -8.84
CA ILE A 133 -35.72 0.20 -8.60
C ILE A 133 -37.17 0.69 -8.61
N GLY A 134 -37.46 1.84 -7.97
CA GLY A 134 -38.79 2.45 -7.97
C GLY A 134 -39.28 2.81 -9.38
N ILE A 135 -38.41 3.41 -10.20
CA ILE A 135 -38.71 3.73 -11.61
C ILE A 135 -38.97 2.47 -12.42
N PHE A 136 -38.17 1.42 -12.21
CA PHE A 136 -38.33 0.15 -12.92
C PHE A 136 -39.65 -0.55 -12.57
N VAL A 137 -40.04 -0.57 -11.30
CA VAL A 137 -41.33 -1.14 -10.86
C VAL A 137 -42.52 -0.38 -11.46
N LEU A 138 -42.45 0.96 -11.51
CA LEU A 138 -43.49 1.79 -12.14
C LEU A 138 -43.61 1.50 -13.65
N ALA A 139 -42.48 1.40 -14.36
CA ALA A 139 -42.48 1.08 -15.79
C ALA A 139 -43.06 -0.31 -16.08
N LEU A 140 -42.81 -1.29 -15.20
CA LEU A 140 -43.33 -2.65 -15.33
C LEU A 140 -44.84 -2.72 -15.07
N ALA A 141 -45.32 -1.96 -14.08
CA ALA A 141 -46.75 -1.86 -13.79
C ALA A 141 -47.54 -1.22 -14.94
N THR A 142 -46.96 -0.22 -15.62
CA THR A 142 -47.58 0.40 -16.80
C THR A 142 -47.54 -0.47 -18.06
N TYR A 143 -46.65 -1.46 -18.12
CA TYR A 143 -46.56 -2.38 -19.25
C TYR A 143 -47.53 -3.58 -19.13
N LEU A 144 -47.99 -3.86 -17.91
CA LEU A 144 -48.91 -4.96 -17.60
C LEU A 144 -50.39 -4.54 -17.60
N LEU A 145 -50.68 -3.23 -17.67
CA LEU A 145 -52.02 -2.63 -17.74
C LEU A 145 -52.37 -2.28 -19.18
#